data_AF-A0AA52EH69-F1
#
_entry.id   AF-A0AA52EH69-F1
#
_cell.length_a   1.000
_cell.length_b   1.000
_cell.length_c   1.000
_cell.angle_alpha   90.00
_cell.angle_beta   90.00
_cell.angle_gamma   90.00
#
_symmetry.space_group_name_H-M   'P 1'
#
loop_
_entity.id
_entity.type
_entity.pdbx_description
1 polymer ?
#
loop_
_entity_poly.entity_id
_entity_poly.type
_entity_poly.pdbx_seq_one_letter_code
_entity_poly.pdbx_strand_id
1 'polypeptide(L)'
;MGCVDKELEAFVFERLSAARQGQKTALYDLGLLYSAGQGVEKNNIEAYKFFNLAARRGLKRAKVDLHDVSKIMKGTEIKEAKQKCKDWLHL
;
A
#
# COMPACT_ATOMS: atom_id res chain seq x y z
N MET A 1 -11.04 -12.44 -18.86
CA MET A 1 -9.58 -12.22 -18.96
C MET A 1 -9.33 -10.82 -18.44
N GLY A 2 -8.64 -10.68 -17.30
CA GLY A 2 -8.52 -9.42 -16.56
C GLY A 2 -7.85 -8.34 -17.39
N CYS A 3 -8.63 -7.38 -17.85
CA CYS A 3 -8.10 -6.09 -18.27
C CYS A 3 -7.66 -5.42 -16.98
N VAL A 4 -6.36 -5.44 -16.66
CA VAL A 4 -5.83 -4.39 -15.81
C VAL A 4 -6.11 -3.11 -16.58
N ASP A 5 -7.09 -2.35 -16.12
CA ASP A 5 -7.51 -1.12 -16.78
C ASP A 5 -6.28 -0.22 -16.85
N LYS A 6 -5.74 0.00 -18.06
CA LYS A 6 -4.50 0.76 -18.28
C LYS A 6 -4.56 2.17 -17.67
N GLU A 7 -5.77 2.70 -17.50
CA GLU A 7 -6.04 3.97 -16.83
C GLU A 7 -5.76 3.89 -15.31
N LEU A 8 -6.05 2.75 -14.67
CA LEU A 8 -5.72 2.54 -13.26
C LEU A 8 -4.22 2.29 -13.03
N GLU A 9 -3.48 1.73 -13.99
CA GLU A 9 -2.00 1.66 -13.90
C GLU A 9 -1.36 3.05 -13.86
N ALA A 10 -1.83 3.96 -14.74
CA ALA A 10 -1.39 5.35 -14.74
C ALA A 10 -1.73 6.05 -13.41
N PHE A 11 -2.91 5.77 -12.85
CA PHE A 11 -3.31 6.28 -11.54
C PHE A 11 -2.38 5.79 -10.42
N VAL A 12 -2.03 4.49 -10.40
CA VAL A 12 -1.06 3.94 -9.43
C VAL A 12 0.29 4.65 -9.54
N PHE A 13 0.77 4.89 -10.77
CA PHE A 13 2.03 5.59 -10.98
C PHE A 13 2.01 7.03 -10.46
N GLU A 14 0.92 7.76 -10.71
CA GLU A 14 0.73 9.12 -10.17
C GLU A 14 0.71 9.12 -8.64
N ARG A 15 -0.01 8.18 -8.02
CA ARG A 15 -0.02 8.02 -6.56
C ARG A 15 1.36 7.64 -6.01
N LEU A 16 2.16 6.84 -6.70
CA LEU A 16 3.55 6.55 -6.32
C LEU A 16 4.43 7.80 -6.29
N SER A 17 4.27 8.68 -7.29
CA SER A 17 4.97 9.98 -7.31
C SER A 17 4.57 10.85 -6.12
N ALA A 18 3.26 10.96 -5.83
CA ALA A 18 2.76 11.71 -4.68
C ALA A 18 3.18 11.08 -3.32
N ALA A 19 3.26 9.76 -3.24
CA ALA A 19 3.75 9.04 -2.07
C ALA A 19 5.23 9.32 -1.78
N ARG A 20 6.07 9.46 -2.82
CA ARG A 20 7.48 9.90 -2.69
C ARG A 20 7.60 11.33 -2.17
N GLN A 21 6.66 12.20 -2.53
CA GLN A 21 6.56 13.55 -1.98
C GLN A 21 6.05 13.56 -0.52
N GLY A 22 5.74 12.40 0.05
CA GLY A 22 5.30 12.26 1.44
C GLY A 22 3.81 12.49 1.66
N GLN A 23 2.99 12.49 0.61
CA GLN A 23 1.52 12.55 0.78
C GLN A 23 1.00 11.28 1.44
N LYS A 24 0.44 11.45 2.64
CA LYS A 24 -0.21 10.36 3.41
C LYS A 24 -1.46 9.79 2.72
N THR A 25 -2.18 10.60 1.97
CA THR A 25 -3.36 10.19 1.19
C THR A 25 -2.95 9.28 0.03
N ALA A 26 -1.93 9.66 -0.73
CA ALA A 26 -1.41 8.84 -1.81
C ALA A 26 -0.88 7.48 -1.33
N LEU A 27 -0.19 7.45 -0.18
CA LEU A 27 0.22 6.21 0.48
C LEU A 27 -0.98 5.33 0.84
N TYR A 28 -2.09 5.93 1.29
CA TYR A 28 -3.30 5.19 1.64
C TYR A 28 -3.99 4.61 0.40
N ASP A 29 -4.12 5.42 -0.65
CA ASP A 29 -4.76 5.01 -1.89
C ASP A 29 -3.99 3.85 -2.54
N LEU A 30 -2.65 3.90 -2.54
CA LEU A 30 -1.82 2.77 -2.99
C LEU A 30 -2.11 1.50 -2.18
N GLY A 31 -2.23 1.62 -0.86
CA GLY A 31 -2.59 0.49 -0.01
C GLY A 31 -3.92 -0.16 -0.43
N LEU A 32 -4.93 0.66 -0.75
CA LEU A 32 -6.23 0.19 -1.24
C LEU A 32 -6.12 -0.47 -2.61
N LEU A 33 -5.39 0.15 -3.55
CA LEU A 33 -5.21 -0.37 -4.90
C LEU A 33 -4.55 -1.76 -4.87
N TYR A 34 -3.49 -1.94 -4.09
CA TYR A 34 -2.84 -3.24 -3.92
C TYR A 34 -3.72 -4.25 -3.16
N SER A 35 -4.54 -3.80 -2.20
CA SER A 35 -5.45 -4.69 -1.46
C SER A 35 -6.60 -5.18 -2.34
N ALA A 36 -7.12 -4.31 -3.21
CA ALA A 36 -8.21 -4.61 -4.13
C ALA A 36 -7.74 -5.30 -5.43
N GLY A 37 -6.47 -5.12 -5.81
CA GLY A 37 -5.96 -5.53 -7.12
C GLY A 37 -6.47 -4.64 -8.25
N GLN A 38 -6.59 -3.34 -8.01
CA GLN A 38 -7.10 -2.35 -8.95
C GLN A 38 -5.94 -1.60 -9.61
N GLY A 39 -5.75 -1.77 -10.91
CA GLY A 39 -4.61 -1.18 -11.65
C GLY A 39 -3.25 -1.82 -11.35
N VAL A 40 -3.21 -2.78 -10.43
CA VAL A 40 -2.04 -3.60 -10.06
C VAL A 40 -2.52 -4.97 -9.65
N GLU A 41 -1.65 -5.96 -9.69
CA GLU A 41 -1.94 -7.26 -9.10
C GLU A 41 -2.19 -7.13 -7.59
N LYS A 42 -3.20 -7.85 -7.11
CA LYS A 42 -3.56 -7.89 -5.70
C LYS A 42 -2.36 -8.39 -4.88
N ASN A 43 -1.88 -7.57 -3.96
CA ASN A 43 -0.74 -7.88 -3.12
C ASN A 43 -0.92 -7.32 -1.70
N ASN A 44 -1.23 -8.20 -0.76
CA ASN A 44 -1.44 -7.82 0.64
C ASN A 44 -0.15 -7.33 1.32
N ILE A 45 1.04 -7.81 0.89
CA ILE A 45 2.34 -7.38 1.42
C ILE A 45 2.60 -5.91 1.06
N GLU A 46 2.41 -5.53 -0.21
CA GLU A 46 2.53 -4.14 -0.63
C GLU A 46 1.44 -3.27 0.00
N ALA A 47 0.20 -3.76 0.06
CA ALA A 47 -0.90 -3.05 0.72
C ALA A 47 -0.56 -2.72 2.19
N TYR A 48 -0.10 -3.70 2.96
CA TYR A 48 0.33 -3.52 4.35
C TYR A 48 1.46 -2.51 4.47
N LYS A 49 2.48 -2.59 3.60
CA LYS A 49 3.60 -1.63 3.57
C LYS A 49 3.08 -0.20 3.39
N PHE A 50 2.22 0.04 2.40
CA PHE A 50 1.67 1.37 2.11
C PHE A 50 0.76 1.89 3.22
N PHE A 51 -0.11 1.04 3.79
CA PHE A 51 -0.90 1.40 4.97
C PHE A 51 -0.02 1.72 6.18
N ASN A 52 1.07 0.99 6.39
CA ASN A 52 1.99 1.24 7.49
C ASN A 52 2.67 2.60 7.34
N LEU A 53 3.12 2.94 6.12
CA LEU A 53 3.69 4.25 5.81
C LEU A 53 2.67 5.38 6.03
N ALA A 54 1.43 5.22 5.56
CA ALA A 54 0.36 6.20 5.77
C ALA A 54 0.01 6.36 7.26
N ALA A 55 -0.04 5.25 8.01
CA ALA A 55 -0.28 5.24 9.46
C ALA A 55 0.83 5.95 10.23
N ARG A 56 2.10 5.77 9.84
CA ARG A 56 3.25 6.48 10.43
C ARG A 56 3.20 7.99 10.18
N ARG A 57 2.60 8.42 9.07
CA ARG A 57 2.32 9.83 8.76
C ARG A 57 1.05 10.37 9.46
N GLY A 58 0.48 9.61 10.39
CA GLY A 58 -0.65 10.03 11.22
C GLY A 58 -2.02 9.78 10.61
N LEU A 59 -2.13 9.03 9.49
CA LEU A 59 -3.42 8.67 8.94
C LEU A 59 -4.07 7.56 9.79
N LYS A 60 -5.05 7.94 10.62
CA LYS A 60 -5.77 7.00 11.50
C LYS A 60 -6.49 5.90 10.72
N ARG A 61 -7.08 6.24 9.58
CA ARG A 61 -7.80 5.30 8.71
C ARG A 61 -6.88 4.16 8.24
N ALA A 62 -5.66 4.49 7.82
CA ALA A 62 -4.66 3.50 7.45
C ALA A 62 -4.31 2.51 8.57
N LYS A 63 -4.38 2.90 9.85
CA LYS A 63 -4.15 1.96 10.97
C LYS A 63 -5.25 0.91 11.07
N VAL A 64 -6.49 1.28 10.76
CA VAL A 64 -7.63 0.35 10.76
C VAL A 64 -7.45 -0.64 9.62
N ASP A 65 -7.23 -0.16 8.40
CA ASP A 65 -7.03 -1.02 7.23
C ASP A 65 -5.77 -1.89 7.35
N LEU A 66 -4.67 -1.35 7.91
CA LEU A 66 -3.47 -2.13 8.26
C LEU A 66 -3.81 -3.30 9.20
N HIS A 67 -4.62 -3.04 10.23
CA HIS A 67 -4.99 -4.05 11.20
C HIS A 67 -5.86 -5.13 10.55
N ASP A 68 -6.79 -4.77 9.68
CA ASP A 68 -7.63 -5.75 8.98
C ASP A 68 -6.85 -6.57 7.96
N VAL A 69 -5.95 -5.94 7.18
CA VAL A 69 -5.02 -6.66 6.29
C VAL A 69 -4.08 -7.57 7.09
N SER A 70 -3.68 -7.17 8.30
CA SER A 70 -2.82 -8.03 9.15
C SER A 70 -3.51 -9.30 9.63
N LYS A 71 -4.85 -9.32 9.75
CA LYS A 71 -5.61 -10.50 10.16
C LYS A 71 -5.67 -11.57 9.07
N ILE A 72 -5.63 -11.16 7.81
CA ILE A 72 -5.68 -12.08 6.66
C ILE A 72 -4.29 -12.59 6.25
N MET A 73 -3.23 -11.86 6.61
CA MET A 73 -1.85 -12.21 6.28
C MET A 73 -1.21 -13.13 7.31
N LYS A 74 -0.23 -13.93 6.87
CA LYS A 74 0.62 -14.74 7.75
C LYS A 74 1.66 -13.85 8.44
N GLY A 75 2.11 -14.27 9.62
CA GLY A 75 3.15 -13.55 10.38
C GLY A 75 4.47 -13.36 9.61
N THR A 76 4.80 -14.26 8.67
CA THR A 76 5.96 -14.14 7.77
C THR A 76 5.79 -13.01 6.75
N GLU A 77 4.61 -12.91 6.14
CA GLU A 77 4.28 -11.84 5.18
C GLU A 77 4.25 -10.47 5.87
N ILE A 78 3.77 -10.39 7.10
CA ILE A 78 3.80 -9.17 7.91
C ILE A 78 5.24 -8.73 8.19
N LYS A 79 6.15 -9.67 8.48
CA LYS A 79 7.58 -9.36 8.67
C LYS A 79 8.18 -8.79 7.39
N GLU A 80 7.89 -9.40 6.25
CA GLU A 80 8.35 -8.92 4.95
C GLU A 80 7.80 -7.51 4.63
N ALA A 81 6.50 -7.29 4.81
CA ALA A 81 5.88 -5.99 4.57
C ALA A 81 6.47 -4.88 5.46
N LYS A 82 6.75 -5.21 6.73
CA LYS A 82 7.46 -4.30 7.65
C LYS A 82 8.88 -4.00 7.19
N GLN A 83 9.59 -4.99 6.65
CA GLN A 83 10.93 -4.79 6.11
C GLN A 83 10.90 -3.87 4.89
N LYS A 84 10.03 -4.14 3.92
CA LYS A 84 9.83 -3.26 2.75
C LYS A 84 9.43 -1.83 3.12
N CYS A 85 8.64 -1.66 4.19
CA CYS A 85 8.30 -0.35 4.73
C CYS A 85 9.53 0.39 5.29
N LYS A 86 10.46 -0.32 5.94
CA LYS A 86 11.73 0.27 6.37
C LYS A 86 12.57 0.64 5.17
N ASP A 87 12.76 -0.30 4.24
CA ASP A 87 13.59 -0.08 3.04
C ASP A 87 13.09 1.14 2.25
N TRP A 88 11.77 1.31 2.14
CA TRP A 88 11.16 2.50 1.52
C TRP A 88 11.46 3.82 2.25
N LEU A 89 11.63 3.80 3.56
CA LEU A 89 11.97 5.00 4.35
C LEU A 89 13.46 5.29 4.37
N HIS A 90 14.29 4.33 3.98
CA HIS A 90 15.74 4.47 3.84
C HIS A 90 16.15 4.85 2.40
N LEU A 91 15.22 4.77 1.45
CA LEU A 91 15.33 5.30 0.08
C LEU A 91 15.02 6.80 0.05
#